data_AF-A0A6A2X746-F1
#
_entry.id   AF-A0A6A2X746-F1
#
_cell.length_a   1.000
_cell.length_b   1.000
_cell.length_c   1.000
_cell.angle_alpha   90.00
_cell.angle_beta   90.00
_cell.angle_gamma   90.00
#
_symmetry.space_group_name_H-M   'P 1'
#
loop_
_entity.id
_entity.type
_entity.pdbx_description
1 polymer ?
#
loop_
_entity_poly.entity_id
_entity_poly.type
_entity_poly.pdbx_seq_one_letter_code
_entity_poly.pdbx_strand_id
1 'polypeptide(L)'
;MWGKRLPNGHLLPPSKVTLPLVTFPTAEFNKDNGVMWESSADTLELPPKPFYHNCSESPCVSESGSDIYSKREVIQKLRQHLKRRDDMILEMQDQITKLQNSLNAQMAHSSHLQSLLDVANRDLFDSEREIQRLRKFLDIKTNLEFPEKGRGDGERIEMLRREVGELKEVIEGKQYLVQSYKKQKMELSMKFKELQQRLDEQLLNIL
;
A
#
# COMPACT_ATOMS: atom_id res chain seq x y z
N MET A 1 3.83 42.65 -22.33
CA MET A 1 4.18 42.22 -23.70
C MET A 1 3.31 41.04 -24.07
N TRP A 2 2.52 41.20 -25.13
CA TRP A 2 1.71 40.13 -25.71
C TRP A 2 2.59 39.29 -26.64
N GLY A 3 2.50 37.97 -26.54
CA GLY A 3 3.07 37.04 -27.50
C GLY A 3 2.07 35.93 -27.79
N LYS A 4 1.29 36.09 -28.85
CA LYS A 4 0.33 35.11 -29.39
C LYS A 4 1.07 34.12 -30.30
N ARG A 5 0.74 32.81 -30.23
CA ARG A 5 0.22 31.95 -31.33
C ARG A 5 -0.14 30.54 -30.81
N LEU A 6 -1.37 30.10 -31.10
CA LEU A 6 -1.84 28.71 -31.27
C LEU A 6 -2.00 28.46 -32.81
N PRO A 7 -2.42 27.30 -33.40
CA PRO A 7 -2.92 26.02 -32.84
C PRO A 7 -2.43 24.72 -33.57
N ASN A 8 -2.62 23.53 -32.98
CA ASN A 8 -3.36 22.39 -33.58
C ASN A 8 -3.17 21.09 -32.77
N GLY A 9 -4.28 20.40 -32.52
CA GLY A 9 -4.33 19.13 -31.80
C GLY A 9 -5.74 18.90 -31.26
N HIS A 10 -6.67 18.69 -32.18
CA HIS A 10 -8.08 18.49 -31.94
C HIS A 10 -8.33 17.05 -31.43
N LEU A 11 -8.75 16.87 -30.18
CA LEU A 11 -9.40 15.63 -29.71
C LEU A 11 -10.56 16.02 -28.77
N LEU A 12 -11.77 15.72 -29.23
CA LEU A 12 -13.04 15.96 -28.57
C LEU A 12 -13.14 15.21 -27.22
N PRO A 13 -13.76 15.81 -26.18
CA PRO A 13 -14.20 15.07 -25.00
C PRO A 13 -15.48 14.25 -25.29
N PRO A 14 -15.68 13.10 -24.63
CA PRO A 14 -16.86 12.27 -24.83
C PRO A 14 -18.14 12.99 -24.42
N SER A 15 -19.12 13.01 -25.32
CA SER A 15 -20.46 13.56 -25.09
C SER A 15 -21.16 12.80 -23.96
N LYS A 16 -21.48 13.51 -22.87
CA LYS A 16 -22.54 13.09 -21.95
C LYS A 16 -23.89 13.27 -22.66
N VAL A 17 -24.44 12.18 -23.20
CA VAL A 17 -25.87 12.12 -23.56
C VAL A 17 -26.59 11.64 -22.30
N THR A 18 -27.04 12.59 -21.48
CA THR A 18 -27.91 12.31 -20.33
C THR A 18 -29.33 12.11 -20.87
N LEU A 19 -29.77 10.86 -20.99
CA LEU A 19 -31.19 10.55 -21.15
C LEU A 19 -31.91 10.83 -19.82
N PRO A 20 -33.12 11.40 -19.83
CA PRO A 20 -33.84 11.73 -18.60
C PRO A 20 -34.28 10.43 -17.92
N LEU A 21 -33.63 10.11 -16.80
CA LEU A 21 -34.01 9.02 -15.92
C LEU A 21 -35.23 9.42 -15.10
N VAL A 22 -36.37 8.76 -15.36
CA VAL A 22 -37.53 8.82 -14.47
C VAL A 22 -37.11 8.30 -13.11
N THR A 23 -37.09 9.20 -12.13
CA THR A 23 -36.79 8.89 -10.73
C THR A 23 -38.05 8.27 -10.12
N PHE A 24 -37.98 6.97 -9.81
CA PHE A 24 -38.96 6.33 -8.95
C PHE A 24 -38.67 6.73 -7.49
N PRO A 25 -39.67 7.13 -6.69
CA PRO A 25 -39.45 7.47 -5.29
C PRO A 25 -38.86 6.28 -4.52
N THR A 26 -37.73 6.52 -3.86
CA THR A 26 -37.13 5.64 -2.87
C THR A 26 -38.14 5.41 -1.75
N ALA A 27 -38.73 4.22 -1.67
CA ALA A 27 -39.58 3.84 -0.56
C ALA A 27 -38.69 3.59 0.67
N GLU A 28 -38.70 4.54 1.61
CA GLU A 28 -38.23 4.33 2.97
C GLU A 28 -39.13 3.31 3.65
N PHE A 29 -38.63 2.09 3.85
CA PHE A 29 -39.35 1.08 4.62
C PHE A 29 -39.23 1.40 6.11
N ASN A 30 -40.25 2.08 6.64
CA ASN A 30 -40.50 2.19 8.06
C ASN A 30 -41.15 0.89 8.56
N LYS A 31 -40.75 0.53 9.77
CA LYS A 31 -40.89 -0.77 10.41
C LYS A 31 -42.25 -0.87 11.10
N ASP A 32 -43.31 -1.18 10.35
CA ASP A 32 -44.47 -1.94 10.85
C ASP A 32 -45.43 -2.27 9.71
N ASN A 33 -46.04 -3.46 9.79
CA ASN A 33 -46.96 -4.11 8.84
C ASN A 33 -46.32 -4.99 7.77
N GLY A 34 -46.19 -6.26 8.13
CA GLY A 34 -45.83 -7.36 7.25
C GLY A 34 -46.92 -7.67 6.23
N VAL A 35 -46.52 -7.74 4.96
CA VAL A 35 -47.11 -8.62 3.96
C VAL A 35 -45.98 -9.45 3.40
N MET A 36 -45.77 -10.62 4.02
CA MET A 36 -44.96 -11.70 3.47
C MET A 36 -45.80 -12.41 2.41
N TRP A 37 -45.33 -12.44 1.17
CA TRP A 37 -45.80 -13.43 0.20
C TRP A 37 -45.00 -14.72 0.44
N GLU A 38 -45.49 -15.53 1.37
CA GLU A 38 -45.11 -16.92 1.49
C GLU A 38 -45.70 -17.72 0.33
N SER A 39 -44.94 -18.73 -0.10
CA SER A 39 -45.25 -19.63 -1.20
C SER A 39 -46.49 -20.50 -0.92
N SER A 40 -47.19 -20.86 -2.00
CA SER A 40 -48.46 -21.60 -2.02
C SER A 40 -48.58 -22.83 -1.12
N ALA A 41 -49.76 -23.00 -0.53
CA ALA A 41 -50.36 -24.30 -0.21
C ALA A 41 -51.86 -24.31 -0.55
N ASP A 42 -52.18 -25.07 -1.60
CA ASP A 42 -53.32 -25.98 -1.73
C ASP A 42 -54.58 -25.70 -0.87
N THR A 43 -55.60 -25.04 -1.42
CA THR A 43 -57.04 -25.31 -1.17
C THR A 43 -57.88 -24.60 -2.24
N LEU A 44 -58.57 -25.39 -3.07
CA LEU A 44 -59.60 -24.94 -4.00
C LEU A 44 -60.81 -24.38 -3.23
N GLU A 45 -61.14 -23.10 -3.40
CA GLU A 45 -62.51 -22.60 -3.19
C GLU A 45 -62.98 -21.73 -4.38
N LEU A 46 -64.06 -22.17 -5.02
CA LEU A 46 -64.77 -21.45 -6.08
C LEU A 46 -65.88 -20.57 -5.46
N PRO A 47 -65.99 -19.27 -5.80
CA PRO A 47 -67.13 -18.44 -5.42
C PRO A 47 -68.32 -18.58 -6.42
N PRO A 48 -69.55 -18.27 -5.99
CA PRO A 48 -70.78 -18.93 -6.41
C PRO A 48 -71.35 -18.47 -7.76
N LYS A 49 -72.05 -19.40 -8.40
CA LYS A 49 -72.78 -19.26 -9.66
C LYS A 49 -73.98 -18.31 -9.49
N PRO A 50 -74.10 -17.22 -10.27
CA PRO A 50 -75.32 -16.42 -10.27
C PRO A 50 -76.46 -17.19 -10.89
N PHE A 51 -77.60 -17.17 -10.21
CA PHE A 51 -78.84 -17.86 -10.55
C PHE A 51 -79.36 -17.48 -11.95
N TYR A 52 -80.01 -18.47 -12.56
CA TYR A 52 -80.70 -18.45 -13.84
C TYR A 52 -81.43 -17.13 -14.18
N HIS A 53 -81.18 -16.62 -15.39
CA HIS A 53 -82.16 -15.82 -16.10
C HIS A 53 -82.24 -16.27 -17.57
N ASN A 54 -83.37 -16.89 -17.90
CA ASN A 54 -84.04 -16.98 -19.19
C ASN A 54 -83.22 -17.39 -20.42
N CYS A 55 -83.48 -18.62 -20.87
CA CYS A 55 -83.36 -19.03 -22.26
C CYS A 55 -84.19 -18.12 -23.16
N SER A 56 -83.60 -17.03 -23.67
CA SER A 56 -84.01 -16.45 -24.94
C SER A 56 -83.28 -17.21 -26.04
N GLU A 57 -84.04 -18.11 -26.67
CA GLU A 57 -83.71 -18.83 -27.89
C GLU A 57 -83.27 -17.83 -28.97
N SER A 58 -81.96 -17.63 -29.08
CA SER A 58 -81.32 -17.01 -30.24
C SER A 58 -80.31 -18.02 -30.74
N PRO A 59 -80.49 -18.58 -31.94
CA PRO A 59 -79.44 -19.32 -32.58
C PRO A 59 -78.36 -18.30 -32.94
N CYS A 60 -77.43 -18.03 -32.01
CA CYS A 60 -76.14 -17.49 -32.38
C CYS A 60 -75.35 -18.61 -33.06
N VAL A 61 -75.85 -19.03 -34.22
CA VAL A 61 -75.04 -19.68 -35.23
C VAL A 61 -74.21 -18.55 -35.83
N SER A 62 -73.17 -18.16 -35.09
CA SER A 62 -72.02 -17.57 -35.76
C SER A 62 -71.40 -18.69 -36.57
N GLU A 63 -71.90 -18.86 -37.80
CA GLU A 63 -71.26 -19.60 -38.86
C GLU A 63 -69.96 -18.88 -39.21
N SER A 64 -68.97 -18.99 -38.33
CA SER A 64 -67.58 -18.87 -38.78
C SER A 64 -67.26 -20.21 -39.41
N GLY A 65 -67.41 -20.27 -40.74
CA GLY A 65 -67.13 -21.41 -41.61
C GLY A 65 -65.67 -21.85 -41.61
N SER A 66 -65.13 -22.12 -40.42
CA SER A 66 -63.85 -22.79 -40.23
C SER A 66 -64.12 -24.24 -39.84
N ASP A 67 -63.68 -25.14 -40.70
CA ASP A 67 -63.80 -26.59 -40.55
C ASP A 67 -63.17 -27.07 -39.23
N ILE A 68 -63.73 -28.12 -38.63
CA ILE A 68 -63.31 -28.71 -37.34
C ILE A 68 -61.82 -29.10 -37.40
N TYR A 69 -61.32 -29.50 -38.56
CA TYR A 69 -59.91 -29.78 -38.78
C TYR A 69 -59.02 -28.52 -38.61
N SER A 70 -59.47 -27.35 -39.07
CA SER A 70 -58.75 -26.07 -38.89
C SER A 70 -58.67 -25.66 -37.41
N LYS A 71 -59.76 -25.80 -36.64
CA LYS A 71 -59.75 -25.51 -35.19
C LYS A 71 -58.81 -26.45 -34.42
N ARG A 72 -58.78 -27.75 -34.77
CA ARG A 72 -57.82 -28.72 -34.19
C ARG A 72 -56.37 -28.34 -34.48
N GLU A 73 -56.08 -27.92 -35.71
CA GLU A 73 -54.74 -27.48 -36.11
C GLU A 73 -54.28 -26.24 -35.32
N VAL A 74 -55.16 -25.26 -35.13
CA VAL A 74 -54.86 -24.06 -34.32
C VAL A 74 -54.53 -24.43 -32.87
N ILE A 75 -55.30 -25.33 -32.26
CA ILE A 75 -55.03 -25.80 -30.89
C ILE A 75 -53.67 -26.50 -30.82
N GLN A 76 -53.33 -27.34 -31.80
CA GLN A 76 -52.05 -28.02 -31.86
C GLN A 76 -50.89 -27.03 -31.99
N LYS A 77 -51.01 -26.03 -32.88
CA LYS A 77 -50.02 -24.96 -33.05
C LYS A 77 -49.82 -24.15 -31.77
N LEU A 78 -50.90 -23.80 -31.07
CA LEU A 78 -50.82 -23.11 -29.78
C LEU A 78 -50.09 -23.94 -28.73
N ARG A 79 -50.42 -25.23 -28.60
CA ARG A 79 -49.73 -26.14 -27.69
C ARG A 79 -48.24 -26.23 -27.98
N GLN A 80 -47.86 -26.31 -29.26
CA GLN A 80 -46.45 -26.34 -29.66
C GLN A 80 -45.74 -25.01 -29.38
N HIS A 81 -46.43 -23.87 -29.55
CA HIS A 81 -45.90 -22.57 -29.18
C HIS A 81 -45.70 -22.41 -27.67
N LEU A 82 -46.66 -22.86 -26.86
CA LEU A 82 -46.51 -22.92 -25.39
C LEU A 82 -45.30 -23.76 -25.02
N LYS A 83 -45.21 -24.99 -25.54
CA LYS A 83 -44.08 -25.88 -25.26
C LYS A 83 -42.72 -25.24 -25.60
N ARG A 84 -42.58 -24.65 -26.80
CA ARG A 84 -41.34 -23.95 -27.19
C ARG A 84 -41.00 -22.77 -26.28
N ARG A 85 -42.01 -22.05 -25.75
CA ARG A 85 -41.77 -20.97 -24.79
C ARG A 85 -41.33 -21.52 -23.44
N ASP A 86 -41.95 -22.60 -22.96
CA ASP A 86 -41.59 -23.24 -21.69
C ASP A 86 -40.16 -23.79 -21.73
N ASP A 87 -39.77 -24.42 -22.83
CA ASP A 87 -38.40 -24.91 -23.06
C ASP A 87 -37.38 -23.74 -23.01
N MET A 88 -37.71 -22.61 -23.64
CA MET A 88 -36.86 -21.42 -23.65
C MET A 88 -36.80 -20.74 -22.28
N ILE A 89 -37.90 -20.72 -21.52
CA ILE A 89 -37.92 -20.21 -20.14
C ILE A 89 -36.98 -21.05 -19.27
N LEU A 90 -37.00 -22.36 -19.42
CA LEU A 90 -36.10 -23.26 -18.68
C LEU A 90 -34.62 -22.96 -19.00
N GLU A 91 -34.29 -22.77 -20.29
CA GLU A 91 -32.93 -22.40 -20.69
C GLU A 91 -32.52 -21.01 -20.15
N MET A 92 -33.42 -20.03 -20.22
CA MET A 92 -33.15 -18.69 -19.66
C MET A 92 -32.94 -18.75 -18.14
N GLN A 93 -33.71 -19.57 -17.43
CA GLN A 93 -33.55 -19.77 -15.98
C GLN A 93 -32.20 -20.40 -15.65
N ASP A 94 -31.76 -21.39 -16.43
CA ASP A 94 -30.42 -21.99 -16.29
C ASP A 94 -29.32 -20.96 -16.54
N GLN A 95 -29.44 -20.12 -17.58
CA GLN A 95 -28.49 -19.04 -17.86
C GLN A 95 -28.43 -18.00 -16.73
N ILE A 96 -29.59 -17.56 -16.21
CA ILE A 96 -29.67 -16.62 -15.08
C ILE A 96 -28.98 -17.23 -13.85
N THR A 97 -29.25 -18.50 -13.56
CA THR A 97 -28.66 -19.21 -12.42
C THR A 97 -27.14 -19.29 -12.55
N LYS A 98 -26.63 -19.63 -13.74
CA LYS A 98 -25.19 -19.68 -14.01
C LYS A 98 -24.52 -18.31 -13.81
N LEU A 99 -25.12 -17.25 -14.33
CA LEU A 99 -24.60 -15.89 -14.16
C LEU A 99 -24.62 -15.44 -12.69
N GLN A 100 -25.70 -15.74 -11.95
CA GLN A 100 -25.79 -15.44 -10.52
C GLN A 100 -24.72 -16.18 -9.72
N ASN A 101 -24.49 -17.46 -10.01
CA ASN A 101 -23.43 -18.25 -9.36
C ASN A 101 -22.03 -17.71 -9.68
N SER A 102 -21.77 -17.33 -10.93
CA SER A 102 -20.51 -16.71 -11.35
C SER A 102 -20.28 -15.37 -10.64
N LEU A 103 -21.32 -14.53 -10.58
CA LEU A 103 -21.25 -13.24 -9.89
C LEU A 103 -20.99 -13.43 -8.39
N ASN A 104 -21.70 -14.36 -7.74
CA ASN A 104 -21.51 -14.67 -6.33
C ASN A 104 -20.09 -15.19 -6.04
N ALA A 105 -19.56 -16.06 -6.89
CA ALA A 105 -18.17 -16.54 -6.79
C ALA A 105 -17.17 -15.37 -6.92
N GLN A 106 -17.40 -14.46 -7.87
CA GLN A 106 -16.55 -13.28 -8.05
C GLN A 106 -16.66 -12.31 -6.86
N MET A 107 -17.86 -12.10 -6.30
CA MET A 107 -18.08 -11.29 -5.11
C MET A 107 -17.38 -11.88 -3.89
N ALA A 108 -17.46 -13.20 -3.69
CA ALA A 108 -16.74 -13.89 -2.61
C ALA A 108 -15.22 -13.76 -2.76
N HIS A 109 -14.69 -13.93 -3.99
CA HIS A 109 -13.27 -13.71 -4.27
C HIS A 109 -12.84 -12.27 -4.00
N SER A 110 -13.64 -11.28 -4.43
CA SER A 110 -13.38 -9.86 -4.17
C SER A 110 -13.37 -9.56 -2.68
N SER A 111 -14.35 -10.08 -1.93
CA SER A 111 -14.42 -9.94 -0.48
C SER A 111 -13.22 -10.56 0.24
N HIS A 112 -12.76 -11.73 -0.21
CA HIS A 112 -11.56 -12.37 0.32
C HIS A 112 -10.31 -11.52 0.09
N LEU A 113 -10.10 -11.03 -1.14
CA LEU A 113 -8.98 -10.15 -1.45
C LEU A 113 -9.02 -8.84 -0.65
N GLN A 114 -10.21 -8.25 -0.48
CA GLN A 114 -10.38 -7.06 0.34
C GLN A 114 -9.96 -7.33 1.80
N SER A 115 -10.37 -8.46 2.37
CA SER A 115 -9.93 -8.86 3.71
C SER A 115 -8.42 -9.05 3.80
N LEU A 116 -7.76 -9.64 2.78
CA LEU A 116 -6.31 -9.80 2.76
C LEU A 116 -5.60 -8.45 2.69
N LEU A 117 -6.13 -7.51 1.90
CA LEU A 117 -5.62 -6.15 1.83
C LEU A 117 -5.75 -5.44 3.19
N ASP A 118 -6.88 -5.60 3.87
CA ASP A 118 -7.10 -5.01 5.19
C ASP A 118 -6.16 -5.59 6.25
N VAL A 119 -5.87 -6.89 6.20
CA VAL A 119 -4.86 -7.54 7.07
C VAL A 119 -3.47 -6.98 6.77
N ALA A 120 -3.05 -6.99 5.51
CA ALA A 120 -1.73 -6.50 5.11
C ALA A 120 -1.52 -5.01 5.45
N ASN A 121 -2.57 -4.18 5.31
CA ASN A 121 -2.52 -2.78 5.68
C ASN A 121 -2.36 -2.58 7.20
N ARG A 122 -3.05 -3.39 8.02
CA ARG A 122 -2.85 -3.36 9.48
C ARG A 122 -1.43 -3.76 9.85
N ASP A 123 -0.91 -4.84 9.27
CA ASP A 123 0.45 -5.32 9.54
C ASP A 123 1.51 -4.30 9.11
N LEU A 124 1.30 -3.63 7.97
CA LEU A 124 2.16 -2.56 7.50
C LEU A 124 2.15 -1.37 8.47
N PHE A 125 0.98 -0.94 8.94
CA PHE A 125 0.86 0.15 9.91
C PHE A 125 1.48 -0.20 11.27
N ASP A 126 1.30 -1.44 11.73
CA ASP A 126 1.92 -1.94 12.95
C ASP A 126 3.45 -2.00 12.82
N SER A 127 3.94 -2.47 11.68
CA SER A 127 5.37 -2.49 11.36
C SER A 127 5.95 -1.08 11.26
N GLU A 128 5.25 -0.13 10.63
CA GLU A 128 5.68 1.26 10.54
C GLU A 128 5.78 1.92 11.92
N ARG A 129 4.78 1.68 12.78
CA ARG A 129 4.80 2.16 14.16
C ARG A 129 5.96 1.56 14.94
N GLU A 130 6.26 0.28 14.73
CA GLU A 130 7.41 -0.36 15.38
C GLU A 130 8.74 0.18 14.87
N ILE A 131 8.87 0.41 13.57
CA ILE A 131 10.04 1.09 12.98
C ILE A 131 10.21 2.48 13.62
N GLN A 132 9.13 3.24 13.82
CA GLN A 132 9.20 4.55 14.49
C GLN A 132 9.67 4.42 15.94
N ARG A 133 9.18 3.42 16.69
CA ARG A 133 9.64 3.15 18.07
C ARG A 133 11.10 2.75 18.12
N LEU A 134 11.52 1.84 17.25
CA LEU A 134 12.91 1.39 17.15
C LEU A 134 13.82 2.54 16.74
N ARG A 135 13.44 3.38 15.77
CA ARG A 135 14.18 4.59 15.41
C ARG A 135 14.31 5.55 16.58
N LYS A 136 13.23 5.77 17.33
CA LYS A 136 13.27 6.59 18.55
C LYS A 136 14.17 5.97 19.61
N PHE A 137 14.11 4.66 19.81
CA PHE A 137 14.98 3.95 20.74
C PHE A 137 16.45 4.03 20.30
N LEU A 138 16.73 3.88 19.00
CA LEU A 138 18.07 4.05 18.45
C LEU A 138 18.55 5.49 18.60
N ASP A 139 17.71 6.49 18.33
CA ASP A 139 18.05 7.90 18.53
C ASP A 139 18.34 8.20 20.02
N ILE A 140 17.50 7.72 20.93
CA ILE A 140 17.75 7.80 22.37
C ILE A 140 19.03 7.05 22.72
N LYS A 141 19.25 5.85 22.19
CA LYS A 141 20.44 5.04 22.44
C LYS A 141 21.69 5.70 21.89
N THR A 142 21.67 6.33 20.71
CA THR A 142 22.79 7.11 20.20
C THR A 142 22.97 8.35 21.05
N ASN A 143 21.90 9.03 21.47
CA ASN A 143 22.00 10.16 22.39
C ASN A 143 22.34 9.74 23.84
N LEU A 144 22.29 8.43 24.17
CA LEU A 144 22.65 7.82 25.47
C LEU A 144 24.01 7.09 25.45
N GLU A 145 24.47 6.65 24.28
CA GLU A 145 25.85 6.29 23.97
C GLU A 145 26.69 7.57 23.68
N PHE A 146 26.05 8.69 23.30
CA PHE A 146 26.65 10.01 23.10
C PHE A 146 26.20 11.17 24.05
N PRO A 147 25.90 10.95 25.34
CA PRO A 147 26.05 11.94 26.39
C PRO A 147 27.27 11.61 27.26
N GLU A 148 28.12 10.65 26.86
CA GLU A 148 29.51 10.61 27.34
C GLU A 148 30.40 11.47 26.44
N LYS A 149 30.09 12.76 26.43
CA LYS A 149 31.13 13.70 26.82
C LYS A 149 31.13 13.77 28.35
N GLY A 150 31.83 12.82 28.98
CA GLY A 150 32.22 12.93 30.39
C GLY A 150 31.73 11.85 31.35
N ARG A 151 32.53 10.79 31.50
CA ARG A 151 33.13 10.45 32.81
C ARG A 151 34.32 9.50 32.66
N GLY A 152 34.26 8.53 31.74
CA GLY A 152 35.41 7.62 31.49
C GLY A 152 36.49 8.18 30.56
N ASP A 153 36.09 8.90 29.51
CA ASP A 153 37.02 9.46 28.52
C ASP A 153 37.81 10.66 29.07
N GLY A 154 37.21 11.44 29.98
CA GLY A 154 37.88 12.57 30.63
C GLY A 154 39.11 12.14 31.43
N GLU A 155 39.00 11.08 32.24
CA GLU A 155 40.13 10.54 33.01
C GLU A 155 41.23 9.97 32.10
N ARG A 156 40.85 9.27 31.03
CA ARG A 156 41.81 8.79 30.02
C ARG A 156 42.52 9.95 29.31
N ILE A 157 41.78 11.00 28.96
CA ILE A 157 42.32 12.22 28.35
C ILE A 157 43.23 12.97 29.33
N GLU A 158 42.89 13.05 30.61
CA GLU A 158 43.74 13.67 31.63
C GLU A 158 45.02 12.87 31.88
N MET A 159 44.94 11.53 31.94
CA MET A 159 46.12 10.67 32.03
C MET A 159 47.04 10.87 30.82
N LEU A 160 46.49 10.85 29.60
CA LEU A 160 47.25 11.12 28.39
C LEU A 160 47.85 12.52 28.40
N ARG A 161 47.12 13.53 28.89
CA ARG A 161 47.64 14.90 29.00
C ARG A 161 48.82 14.99 29.98
N ARG A 162 48.75 14.27 31.11
CA ARG A 162 49.85 14.19 32.09
C ARG A 162 51.06 13.49 31.50
N GLU A 163 50.86 12.33 30.87
CA GLU A 163 51.93 11.55 30.23
C GLU A 163 52.60 12.34 29.11
N VAL A 164 51.84 13.07 28.29
CA VAL A 164 52.39 13.99 27.28
C VAL A 164 53.22 15.10 27.91
N GLY A 165 52.83 15.62 29.09
CA GLY A 165 53.60 16.59 29.86
C GLY A 165 54.94 16.03 30.34
N GLU A 166 54.92 14.86 30.98
CA GLU A 166 56.12 14.17 31.47
C GLU A 166 57.08 13.83 30.31
N LEU A 167 56.54 13.32 29.19
CA LEU A 167 57.34 13.03 28.00
C LEU A 167 58.00 14.29 27.43
N LYS A 168 57.33 15.44 27.49
CA LYS A 168 57.89 16.71 27.04
C LYS A 168 59.09 17.13 27.90
N GLU A 169 58.97 17.03 29.22
CA GLU A 169 60.09 17.31 30.14
C GLU A 169 61.28 16.39 29.89
N VAL A 170 61.04 15.09 29.65
CA VAL A 170 62.10 14.12 29.31
C VAL A 170 62.79 14.49 27.99
N ILE A 171 62.02 14.91 26.98
CA ILE A 171 62.58 15.35 25.68
C ILE A 171 63.46 16.59 25.86
N GLU A 172 62.99 17.58 26.62
CA GLU A 172 63.75 18.81 26.91
C GLU A 172 65.05 18.49 27.67
N GLY A 173 64.99 17.61 28.66
CA GLY A 173 66.18 17.13 29.40
C GLY A 173 67.19 16.42 28.49
N LYS A 174 66.72 15.54 27.58
CA LYS A 174 67.60 14.89 26.59
C LYS A 174 68.25 15.90 25.66
N GLN A 175 67.50 16.91 25.19
CA GLN A 175 68.06 17.98 24.34
C GLN A 175 69.13 18.78 25.07
N TYR A 176 68.89 19.14 26.34
CA TYR A 176 69.89 19.81 27.17
C TYR A 176 71.18 19.00 27.27
N LEU A 177 71.08 17.71 27.59
CA LEU A 177 72.24 16.84 27.74
C LEU A 177 73.03 16.71 26.43
N VAL A 178 72.34 16.56 25.29
CA VAL A 178 72.98 16.52 23.97
C VAL A 178 73.73 17.80 23.66
N GLN A 179 73.16 18.98 23.98
CA GLN A 179 73.84 20.25 23.79
C GLN A 179 75.08 20.40 24.68
N SER A 180 74.97 19.97 25.94
CA SER A 180 76.10 19.96 26.89
C SER A 180 77.26 19.11 26.38
N TYR A 181 76.99 17.89 25.92
CA TYR A 181 78.03 17.02 25.34
C TYR A 181 78.67 17.62 24.08
N LYS A 182 77.88 18.26 23.20
CA LYS A 182 78.43 18.97 22.04
C LYS A 182 79.39 20.08 22.45
N LYS A 183 79.05 20.84 23.49
CA LYS A 183 79.91 21.90 24.03
C LYS A 183 81.20 21.34 24.63
N GLN A 184 81.11 20.31 25.46
CA GLN A 184 82.29 19.66 26.05
C GLN A 184 83.21 19.08 24.98
N LYS A 185 82.67 18.43 23.94
CA LYS A 185 83.45 17.92 22.81
C LYS A 185 84.20 19.04 22.09
N MET A 186 83.55 20.18 21.88
CA MET A 186 84.18 21.35 21.25
C MET A 186 85.31 21.92 22.10
N GLU A 187 85.09 22.07 23.41
CA GLU A 187 86.09 22.57 24.35
C GLU A 187 87.32 21.65 24.43
N LEU A 188 87.11 20.34 24.52
CA LEU A 188 88.19 19.36 24.51
C LEU A 188 88.96 19.39 23.17
N SER A 189 88.26 19.53 22.05
CA SER A 189 88.89 19.66 20.74
C SER A 189 89.75 20.93 20.63
N MET A 190 89.31 22.05 21.21
CA MET A 190 90.12 23.27 21.28
C MET A 190 91.35 23.07 22.16
N LYS A 191 91.22 22.42 23.32
CA LYS A 191 92.35 22.12 24.20
C LYS A 191 93.37 21.19 23.54
N PHE A 192 92.91 20.20 22.79
CA PHE A 192 93.79 19.32 22.02
C PHE A 192 94.58 20.10 20.96
N LYS A 193 93.91 21.00 20.21
CA LYS A 193 94.57 21.87 19.22
C LYS A 193 95.58 22.82 19.86
N GLU A 194 95.25 23.42 21.01
CA GLU A 194 96.15 24.29 21.76
C GLU A 194 97.42 23.55 22.22
N LEU A 195 97.26 22.33 22.76
CA LEU A 195 98.39 21.51 23.18
C LEU A 195 99.23 21.04 21.98
N GLN A 196 98.61 20.63 20.88
CA GLN A 196 99.30 20.27 19.64
C GLN A 196 100.12 21.46 19.13
N GLN A 197 99.55 22.66 19.08
CA GLN A 197 100.26 23.87 18.66
C GLN A 197 101.46 24.17 19.56
N ARG A 198 101.31 24.09 20.89
CA ARG A 198 102.43 24.28 21.83
C ARG A 198 103.55 23.26 21.61
N LEU A 199 103.19 22.01 21.32
CA LEU A 199 104.17 20.97 21.01
C LEU A 199 104.90 21.26 19.70
N ASP A 200 104.18 21.65 18.65
CA ASP A 200 104.75 21.99 17.36
C ASP A 200 105.69 23.22 17.48
N GLU A 201 105.30 24.24 18.27
CA GLU A 201 106.15 25.38 18.61
C GLU A 201 107.42 24.96 19.37
N GLN A 202 107.30 24.03 20.32
CA GLN A 202 108.46 23.50 21.05
C GLN A 202 109.41 22.71 20.13
N LEU A 203 108.89 21.90 19.19
CA LEU A 203 109.70 21.18 18.21
C LEU A 203 110.46 22.15 17.30
N LEU A 204 109.79 23.22 16.86
CA LEU A 204 110.39 24.22 15.97
C LEU A 204 111.46 25.08 16.64
N ASN A 205 111.46 25.17 17.97
CA ASN A 205 112.48 25.89 18.76
C ASN A 205 113.74 25.05 19.06
N ILE A 206 113.73 23.74 18.80
CA ILE A 206 114.84 22.81 19.10
C ILE A 206 115.51 22.28 17.82
N LEU A 207 114.82 22.35 16.68
CA LEU A 207 115.35 22.12 15.34
C LEU A 207 116.07 23.37 14.81
#